data_AF-A0A2P8FWW9-F1
#
_entry.id   AF-A0A2P8FWW9-F1
#
_cell.length_a   1.000
_cell.length_b   1.000
_cell.length_c   1.000
_cell.angle_alpha   90.00
_cell.angle_beta   90.00
_cell.angle_gamma   90.00
#
_symmetry.space_group_name_H-M   'P 1'
#
loop_
_entity.id
_entity.type
_entity.pdbx_description
1 polymer ?
#
loop_
_entity_poly.entity_id
_entity_poly.type
_entity_poly.pdbx_seq_one_letter_code
_entity_poly.pdbx_strand_id
1 'polypeptide(L)' 'MERIVLEVNDELARAWRNAPAQFREKLEKDLENQILEKIRQAERENFFQLLDDVREEARQNGLTHDKLESLLNGE' A
#
# COMPACT_ATOMS: atom_id res chain seq x y z
N MET A 1 15.86 12.96 -11.60
CA MET A 1 15.73 11.55 -11.19
C MET A 1 15.72 11.53 -9.67
N GLU A 2 14.76 10.81 -9.09
CA GLU A 2 14.74 10.53 -7.66
C GLU A 2 15.49 9.22 -7.39
N ARG A 3 16.09 9.07 -6.21
CA ARG A 3 16.92 7.90 -5.87
C ARG A 3 16.53 7.35 -4.51
N ILE A 4 16.22 6.06 -4.48
CA ILE A 4 16.04 5.28 -3.26
C ILE A 4 17.32 4.46 -3.02
N VAL A 5 17.79 4.41 -1.77
CA VAL A 5 18.93 3.59 -1.36
C VAL A 5 18.44 2.59 -0.32
N LEU A 6 18.66 1.31 -0.57
CA LEU A 6 18.35 0.23 0.35
C LEU A 6 19.66 -0.32 0.91
N GLU A 7 19.79 -0.28 2.24
CA GLU A 7 20.90 -0.92 2.92
C GLU A 7 20.67 -2.43 2.99
N VAL A 8 21.70 -3.19 2.66
CA VAL A 8 21.67 -4.65 2.63
C VAL A 8 22.85 -5.20 3.39
N ASN A 9 22.77 -6.47 3.79
CA ASN A 9 23.89 -7.14 4.43
C ASN A 9 25.09 -7.35 3.47
N ASP A 10 26.25 -7.61 4.05
CA ASP A 10 27.51 -7.74 3.32
C ASP A 10 27.50 -8.89 2.30
N GLU A 11 26.83 -10.00 2.63
CA GLU A 11 26.75 -11.17 1.77
C GLU A 11 26.01 -10.83 0.47
N LEU A 12 24.83 -10.22 0.58
CA LEU A 12 24.03 -9.79 -0.56
C LEU A 12 24.77 -8.71 -1.37
N ALA A 13 25.43 -7.76 -0.71
CA ALA A 13 26.22 -6.73 -1.40
C ALA A 13 27.33 -7.34 -2.25
N ARG A 14 28.04 -8.36 -1.74
CA ARG A 14 29.08 -9.07 -2.48
C ARG A 14 28.51 -9.87 -3.65
N ALA A 15 27.42 -10.61 -3.41
CA ALA A 15 26.75 -11.38 -4.46
C ALA A 15 26.27 -10.46 -5.59
N TRP A 16 25.66 -9.32 -5.25
CA TRP A 16 25.19 -8.33 -6.21
C TRP A 16 26.31 -7.76 -7.08
N ARG A 17 27.45 -7.39 -6.49
CA ARG A 17 28.60 -6.84 -7.24
C ARG A 17 29.14 -7.80 -8.30
N ASN A 18 29.07 -9.11 -8.01
CA ASN A 18 29.56 -10.15 -8.90
C ASN A 18 28.50 -10.66 -9.90
N ALA A 19 27.25 -10.19 -9.78
CA ALA A 19 26.17 -10.64 -10.63
C ALA A 19 26.26 -10.06 -12.07
N PRO A 20 25.83 -10.83 -13.09
CA PRO A 20 25.77 -10.34 -14.46
C PRO A 20 24.93 -9.05 -14.58
N ALA A 21 25.35 -8.12 -15.45
CA ALA A 21 24.65 -6.85 -15.64
C ALA A 21 23.17 -7.04 -16.04
N GLN A 22 22.90 -7.94 -16.98
CA GLN A 22 21.54 -8.26 -17.43
C GLN A 22 20.66 -8.82 -16.30
N PHE A 23 21.24 -9.61 -15.38
CA PHE A 23 20.53 -10.11 -14.21
C PHE A 23 20.18 -8.95 -13.27
N ARG A 24 21.12 -8.05 -13.00
CA ARG A 24 20.91 -6.88 -12.15
C ARG A 24 19.83 -5.96 -12.70
N GLU A 25 19.90 -5.61 -13.98
CA GLU A 25 18.89 -4.75 -14.64
C GLU A 25 17.49 -5.37 -14.60
N LYS A 26 17.39 -6.69 -14.79
CA LYS A 26 16.10 -7.38 -14.68
C LYS A 26 15.57 -7.32 -13.25
N LEU A 27 16.43 -7.63 -12.27
CA LEU A 27 16.01 -7.64 -10.87
C LEU A 27 15.63 -6.23 -10.38
N GLU A 28 16.35 -5.19 -10.80
CA GLU A 28 16.01 -3.80 -10.49
C GLU A 28 14.58 -3.45 -10.97
N LYS A 29 14.23 -3.80 -12.21
CA LYS A 29 12.87 -3.59 -12.73
C LYS A 29 11.81 -4.42 -11.98
N ASP A 30 12.12 -5.66 -11.66
CA ASP A 30 11.21 -6.52 -10.90
C ASP A 30 10.97 -5.94 -9.49
N LEU A 31 12.01 -5.42 -8.83
CA LEU A 31 11.93 -4.75 -7.54
C LEU A 31 11.11 -3.44 -7.59
N GLU A 32 11.30 -2.61 -8.62
CA GLU A 32 10.51 -1.39 -8.81
C GLU A 32 9.01 -1.69 -8.87
N ASN A 33 8.62 -2.70 -9.65
CA ASN A 33 7.22 -3.12 -9.77
C ASN A 33 6.68 -3.66 -8.44
N GLN A 34 7.44 -4.50 -7.74
CA GLN A 34 7.04 -5.06 -6.46
C GLN A 34 6.88 -3.99 -5.37
N ILE A 35 7.81 -3.03 -5.29
CA ILE A 35 7.72 -1.90 -4.35
C ILE A 35 6.46 -1.09 -4.62
N LEU A 36 6.20 -0.72 -5.88
CA LEU A 36 5.00 0.02 -6.26
C LEU A 36 3.70 -0.74 -5.93
N GLU A 37 3.67 -2.04 -6.20
CA GLU A 37 2.50 -2.87 -5.90
C GLU A 37 2.24 -2.94 -4.38
N LYS A 38 3.30 -3.11 -3.58
CA LYS A 38 3.21 -3.15 -2.12
C LYS A 38 2.76 -1.82 -1.52
N ILE A 39 3.25 -0.70 -2.04
CA ILE A 39 2.78 0.64 -1.64
C ILE A 39 1.29 0.78 -1.94
N ARG A 40 0.85 0.46 -3.16
CA ARG A 40 -0.58 0.51 -3.52
C ARG A 40 -1.44 -0.41 -2.67
N GLN A 41 -0.92 -1.57 -2.30
CA GLN A 41 -1.60 -2.48 -1.39
C GLN A 41 -1.77 -1.85 -0.01
N ALA A 42 -0.70 -1.29 0.56
CA ALA A 42 -0.75 -0.60 1.85
C ALA A 42 -1.71 0.60 1.82
N GLU A 43 -1.72 1.38 0.74
CA GLU A 43 -2.69 2.48 0.55
C GLU A 43 -4.13 1.97 0.52
N ARG A 44 -4.41 0.84 -0.14
CA ARG A 44 -5.74 0.22 -0.13
C ARG A 44 -6.13 -0.28 1.25
N GLU A 45 -5.22 -0.94 1.96
CA GLU A 45 -5.44 -1.40 3.34
C GLU A 45 -5.74 -0.21 4.25
N ASN A 46 -4.97 0.88 4.14
CA ASN A 46 -5.23 2.13 4.87
C ASN A 46 -6.57 2.75 4.49
N PHE A 47 -6.98 2.69 3.22
CA PHE A 47 -8.29 3.17 2.78
C PHE A 47 -9.44 2.36 3.37
N PHE A 48 -9.32 1.03 3.41
CA PHE A 48 -10.34 0.19 4.06
C PHE A 48 -10.40 0.43 5.57
N GLN A 49 -9.24 0.61 6.21
CA GLN A 49 -9.19 0.98 7.61
C GLN A 49 -9.92 2.31 7.86
N LEU A 50 -9.67 3.33 7.02
CA LEU A 50 -10.38 4.61 7.10
C LEU A 50 -11.90 4.45 6.94
N LEU A 51 -12.35 3.60 6.00
CA LEU A 51 -13.79 3.35 5.83
C LEU A 51 -14.42 2.68 7.05
N ASP A 52 -13.70 1.75 7.69
CA ASP A 52 -14.19 1.09 8.90
C ASP A 52 -14.23 2.06 10.09
N ASP A 53 -13.25 2.95 10.22
CA ASP A 53 -13.25 4.00 11.24
C ASP A 53 -14.44 4.97 11.04
N VAL A 54 -14.69 5.39 9.79
CA VAL A 54 -15.84 6.24 9.44
C VAL A 54 -17.17 5.55 9.74
N ARG A 55 -17.29 4.24 9.45
CA ARG A 55 -18.49 3.45 9.78
C ARG A 55 -18.72 3.38 11.27
N GLU A 56 -17.66 3.16 12.05
CA GLU A 56 -17.74 3.07 13.49
C GLU A 56 -18.09 4.43 14.12
N GLU A 57 -17.49 5.52 13.65
CA GLU A 57 -17.84 6.89 14.07
C GLU A 57 -19.29 7.23 13.72
N ALA A 58 -19.76 6.88 12.52
CA ALA A 58 -21.15 7.06 12.12
C ALA A 58 -22.10 6.28 13.05
N ARG A 59 -21.77 5.03 13.38
CA ARG A 59 -22.54 4.20 14.32
C ARG A 59 -22.59 4.82 15.72
N GLN A 60 -21.46 5.30 16.23
CA GLN A 60 -21.36 5.97 17.54
C GLN A 60 -22.16 7.27 17.60
N ASN A 61 -22.19 8.02 16.50
CA ASN A 61 -23.00 9.23 16.36
C ASN A 61 -24.48 8.92 16.07
N GLY A 62 -24.88 7.64 16.13
CA GLY A 62 -26.26 7.22 16.02
C GLY A 62 -26.80 7.22 14.60
N LEU A 63 -25.94 7.14 13.58
CA LEU A 63 -26.31 6.83 12.20
C LEU A 63 -26.56 5.31 12.10
N THR A 64 -27.80 4.92 12.38
CA THR A 64 -28.27 3.54 12.18
C THR A 64 -28.63 3.31 10.71
N HIS A 65 -28.76 2.05 10.30
CA HIS A 65 -29.20 1.68 8.96
C HIS A 65 -30.50 2.41 8.58
N ASP A 66 -31.49 2.42 9.49
CA ASP A 66 -32.77 3.09 9.30
C ASP A 66 -32.62 4.61 9.06
N LYS A 67 -31.76 5.30 9.84
CA LYS A 67 -31.49 6.73 9.64
C LYS A 67 -30.75 7.03 8.34
N LEU A 68 -29.85 6.13 7.93
CA LEU A 68 -29.15 6.25 6.67
C LEU A 68 -30.14 6.11 5.50
N GLU A 69 -31.06 5.15 5.57
CA GLU A 69 -32.11 4.98 4.57
C GLU A 69 -33.05 6.19 4.49
N SER A 70 -33.46 6.75 5.63
CA SER A 70 -34.26 7.99 5.65
C SER A 70 -33.53 9.16 4.97
N LEU A 71 -32.24 9.35 5.25
CA LEU A 71 -31.43 10.41 4.65
C LEU A 71 -31.20 10.23 3.14
N LEU A 72 -31.02 9.00 2.66
CA LEU A 72 -30.76 8.69 1.25
C LEU A 72 -32.01 8.73 0.38
N ASN A 73 -33.15 8.32 0.93
CA ASN A 73 -34.43 8.27 0.20
C ASN A 73 -35.28 9.53 0.39
N GLY A 74 -34.85 10.47 1.25
CA GLY A 74 -35.43 11.80 1.36
C GLY A 74 -36.82 11.83 2.00
N GLU A 75 -37.03 11.04 3.06
CA GLU A 75 -38.13 11.29 4.01
C GLU A 75 -37.68 12.16 5.18
#